data_AF-A0A7C6V5R7-F1
#
_entry.id   AF-A0A7C6V5R7-F1
#
_cell.length_a   1.000
_cell.length_b   1.000
_cell.length_c   1.000
_cell.angle_alpha   90.00
_cell.angle_beta   90.00
_cell.angle_gamma   90.00
#
_symmetry.space_group_name_H-M   'P 1'
#
loop_
_entity.id
_entity.type
_entity.pdbx_description
1 polymer ?
#
loop_
_entity_poly.entity_id
_entity_poly.type
_entity_poly.pdbx_seq_one_letter_code
_entity_poly.pdbx_strand_id
1 'polypeptide(L)'
;MLLENTIGAIGELFPEPMVAAQSRLDSLIKPPGSLGRLEELAVRLAGMTGNPRPVINDRVIIIMAGDHGVVAEGVSAAPQEITHQQIPAFLQGVAGIGVLGKLAGTRL
;
A
#
# COMPACT_ATOMS: atom_id res chain seq x y z
N MET A 1 7.12 15.21 -20.05
CA MET A 1 7.29 15.72 -18.66
C MET A 1 7.24 14.57 -17.67
N LEU A 2 7.61 14.77 -16.39
CA LEU A 2 7.56 13.70 -15.36
C LEU A 2 6.17 13.04 -15.26
N LEU A 3 5.11 13.84 -15.28
CA LEU A 3 3.73 13.35 -15.18
C LEU A 3 3.37 12.42 -16.36
N GLU A 4 3.56 12.89 -17.59
CA GLU A 4 3.24 12.14 -18.82
C GLU A 4 4.05 10.86 -18.92
N ASN A 5 5.35 10.93 -18.59
CA ASN A 5 6.23 9.76 -18.62
C ASN A 5 5.80 8.71 -17.58
N THR A 6 5.42 9.15 -16.37
CA THR A 6 4.96 8.24 -15.31
C THR A 6 3.64 7.57 -15.67
N ILE A 7 2.67 8.33 -16.21
CA ILE A 7 1.40 7.77 -16.68
C ILE A 7 1.64 6.76 -17.81
N GLY A 8 2.49 7.10 -18.78
CA GLY A 8 2.83 6.21 -19.90
C GLY A 8 3.58 4.95 -19.48
N ALA A 9 4.15 4.90 -18.27
CA ALA A 9 4.83 3.74 -17.72
C ALA A 9 3.91 2.78 -16.94
N ILE A 10 2.62 3.13 -16.71
CA ILE A 10 1.67 2.24 -16.05
C ILE A 10 1.26 1.15 -17.05
N GLY A 11 1.66 -0.09 -16.76
CA GLY A 11 1.32 -1.27 -17.55
C GLY A 11 0.20 -2.12 -16.96
N GLU A 12 -0.23 -3.12 -17.74
CA GLU A 12 -1.10 -4.20 -17.27
C GLU A 12 -0.34 -5.16 -16.33
N LEU A 13 -1.09 -5.96 -15.57
CA LEU A 13 -0.52 -7.05 -14.78
C LEU A 13 0.09 -8.12 -15.70
N PHE A 14 1.18 -8.75 -15.26
CA PHE A 14 1.81 -9.85 -15.98
C PHE A 14 0.98 -11.14 -15.86
N PRO A 15 0.39 -11.67 -16.95
CA PRO A 15 -0.52 -12.81 -16.86
C PRO A 15 0.19 -14.14 -16.59
N GLU A 16 1.39 -14.37 -17.15
CA GLU A 16 2.12 -15.63 -16.95
C GLU A 16 2.51 -15.87 -15.48
N PRO A 17 3.08 -14.89 -14.74
CA PRO A 17 3.31 -15.01 -13.30
C PRO A 17 2.04 -15.27 -12.49
N MET A 18 0.90 -14.68 -12.88
CA MET A 18 -0.38 -14.91 -12.20
C MET A 18 -0.84 -16.36 -12.35
N VAL A 19 -0.79 -16.90 -13.57
CA VAL A 19 -1.14 -18.32 -13.83
C VAL A 19 -0.22 -19.25 -13.05
N ALA A 20 1.09 -19.01 -13.09
CA ALA A 20 2.07 -19.82 -12.37
C ALA A 20 1.88 -19.74 -10.83
N ALA A 21 1.54 -18.56 -10.30
CA ALA A 21 1.20 -18.39 -8.88
C ALA A 21 -0.06 -19.18 -8.50
N GLN A 22 -1.12 -19.11 -9.31
CA GLN A 22 -2.36 -19.85 -9.08
C GLN A 22 -2.12 -21.37 -9.11
N SER A 23 -1.44 -21.89 -10.14
CA SER A 23 -1.12 -23.33 -10.23
C SER A 23 -0.31 -23.81 -9.02
N ARG A 24 0.62 -23.00 -8.51
CA ARG A 24 1.36 -23.32 -7.29
C ARG A 24 0.46 -23.34 -6.06
N LEU A 25 -0.45 -22.37 -5.93
CA LEU A 25 -1.38 -22.30 -4.79
C LEU A 25 -2.32 -23.50 -4.77
N ASP A 26 -2.82 -23.92 -5.94
CA ASP A 26 -3.69 -25.09 -6.08
C ASP A 26 -2.95 -26.42 -5.79
N SER A 27 -1.62 -26.45 -5.93
CA SER A 27 -0.81 -27.62 -5.61
C SER A 27 -0.39 -27.73 -4.13
N LEU A 28 -0.76 -26.76 -3.28
CA LEU A 28 -0.44 -26.81 -1.85
C LEU A 28 -1.35 -27.79 -1.11
N ILE A 29 -0.91 -28.26 0.07
CA ILE A 29 -1.70 -29.16 0.93
C ILE A 29 -2.83 -28.38 1.61
N LYS A 30 -3.86 -28.06 0.84
CA LYS A 30 -5.09 -27.37 1.22
C LYS A 30 -6.18 -27.67 0.19
N PRO A 31 -7.48 -27.63 0.52
CA PRO A 31 -8.51 -27.63 -0.51
C PRO A 31 -8.32 -26.43 -1.45
N PRO A 32 -8.46 -26.59 -2.79
CA PRO A 32 -8.36 -25.47 -3.73
C PRO A 32 -9.25 -24.30 -3.32
N GLY A 33 -8.72 -23.08 -3.36
CA GLY A 33 -9.41 -21.85 -2.98
C GLY A 33 -9.72 -21.66 -1.47
N SER A 34 -9.34 -22.59 -0.59
CA SER A 34 -9.69 -22.53 0.84
C SER A 34 -9.11 -21.34 1.61
N LEU A 35 -8.06 -20.68 1.11
CA LEU A 35 -7.53 -19.45 1.73
C LEU A 35 -8.17 -18.17 1.17
N GLY A 36 -9.11 -18.30 0.22
CA GLY A 36 -9.91 -17.21 -0.33
C GLY A 36 -9.08 -15.99 -0.76
N ARG A 37 -9.35 -14.84 -0.14
CA ARG A 37 -8.69 -13.55 -0.44
C ARG A 37 -7.17 -13.56 -0.31
N LEU A 38 -6.60 -14.47 0.48
CA LEU A 38 -5.13 -14.59 0.56
C LEU A 38 -4.53 -15.17 -0.73
N GLU A 39 -5.25 -16.09 -1.40
CA GLU A 39 -4.83 -16.63 -2.70
C GLU A 39 -4.92 -15.55 -3.78
N GLU A 40 -6.05 -14.83 -3.81
CA GLU A 40 -6.28 -13.71 -4.73
C GLU A 40 -5.19 -12.63 -4.59
N LEU A 41 -4.83 -12.28 -3.35
CA LEU A 41 -3.77 -11.31 -3.08
C LEU A 41 -2.41 -11.80 -3.58
N ALA A 42 -2.07 -13.07 -3.34
CA ALA A 42 -0.81 -13.64 -3.80
C ALA A 42 -0.68 -13.66 -5.33
N VAL A 43 -1.76 -14.02 -6.04
CA VAL A 43 -1.81 -13.99 -7.51
C VAL A 43 -1.69 -12.55 -8.03
N ARG A 44 -2.42 -11.60 -7.43
CA ARG A 44 -2.34 -10.18 -7.83
C ARG A 44 -0.94 -9.60 -7.62
N LEU A 45 -0.26 -9.93 -6.52
CA LEU A 45 1.13 -9.53 -6.29
C LEU A 45 2.08 -10.15 -7.31
N ALA A 46 1.85 -11.38 -7.73
CA ALA A 46 2.63 -11.99 -8.81
C ALA A 46 2.47 -11.23 -10.13
N GLY A 47 1.24 -10.82 -10.46
CA GLY A 47 0.95 -10.01 -11.63
C GLY A 47 1.54 -8.60 -11.57
N MET A 48 1.62 -7.98 -10.38
CA MET A 48 2.23 -6.65 -10.22
C MET A 48 3.76 -6.70 -10.32
N THR A 49 4.37 -7.74 -9.76
CA THR A 49 5.84 -7.84 -9.64
C THR A 49 6.48 -8.59 -10.81
N GLY A 50 5.69 -9.25 -11.66
CA GLY A 50 6.21 -10.14 -12.70
C GLY A 50 6.81 -11.44 -12.16
N ASN A 51 6.60 -11.76 -10.88
CA ASN A 51 7.23 -12.90 -10.21
C ASN A 51 6.17 -13.83 -9.57
N PRO A 52 6.10 -15.13 -9.93
CA PRO A 52 5.10 -16.06 -9.39
C PRO A 52 5.26 -16.37 -7.89
N ARG A 53 6.39 -15.97 -7.28
CA ARG A 53 6.67 -16.08 -5.85
C ARG A 53 7.22 -14.74 -5.34
N PRO A 54 6.38 -13.69 -5.30
CA PRO A 54 6.84 -12.36 -4.95
C PRO A 54 7.34 -12.34 -3.51
N VAL A 55 8.43 -11.60 -3.27
CA VAL A 55 8.96 -11.33 -1.94
C VAL A 55 8.89 -9.82 -1.71
N ILE A 56 8.20 -9.41 -0.65
CA ILE A 56 7.99 -7.99 -0.32
C ILE A 56 8.77 -7.67 0.95
N ASN A 57 9.97 -7.11 0.79
CA ASN A 57 10.87 -6.78 1.91
C ASN A 57 10.75 -5.30 2.32
N ASP A 58 10.82 -4.40 1.34
CA ASP A 58 10.85 -2.95 1.59
C ASP A 58 9.47 -2.33 1.37
N ARG A 59 8.78 -2.06 2.47
CA ARG A 59 7.43 -1.48 2.48
C ARG A 59 7.50 -0.06 3.01
N VAL A 60 6.94 0.89 2.27
CA VAL A 60 6.98 2.32 2.59
C VAL A 60 5.57 2.88 2.65
N ILE A 61 5.29 3.69 3.67
CA ILE A 61 4.08 4.49 3.80
C ILE A 61 4.46 5.95 3.53
N ILE A 62 3.83 6.57 2.54
CA ILE A 62 4.06 7.99 2.22
C ILE A 62 2.96 8.81 2.88
N ILE A 63 3.34 9.73 3.77
CA ILE A 63 2.41 10.65 4.43
C ILE A 63 2.45 12.01 3.71
N MET A 64 1.32 12.41 3.14
CA MET A 64 1.14 13.70 2.51
C MET A 64 0.34 14.61 3.45
N ALA A 65 0.90 15.76 3.81
CA ALA A 65 0.23 16.74 4.67
C ALA A 65 0.09 18.08 3.94
N GLY A 66 -1.09 18.67 4.01
CA GLY A 66 -1.41 19.97 3.42
C GLY A 66 -2.70 20.53 3.98
N ASP A 67 -2.71 21.83 4.26
CA ASP A 67 -3.89 22.54 4.72
C ASP A 67 -4.85 22.88 3.58
N HIS A 68 -6.12 23.08 3.95
CA HIS A 68 -7.18 23.42 3.01
C HIS A 68 -7.90 24.68 3.49
N GLY A 69 -7.95 25.71 2.63
CA GLY A 69 -8.52 27.01 3.00
C GLY A 69 -10.01 27.00 3.35
N VAL A 70 -10.76 25.99 2.89
CA VAL A 70 -12.18 25.79 3.21
C VAL A 70 -12.44 25.63 4.71
N VAL A 71 -11.40 25.38 5.53
CA VAL A 71 -11.51 25.37 6.99
C VAL A 71 -12.12 26.66 7.56
N ALA A 72 -11.94 27.80 6.88
CA ALA A 72 -12.54 29.08 7.25
C ALA A 72 -14.09 29.06 7.28
N GLU A 73 -14.72 28.13 6.56
CA GLU A 73 -16.17 27.96 6.52
C GLU A 73 -16.71 27.14 7.71
N GLY A 74 -15.87 26.77 8.68
CA GLY A 74 -16.29 26.04 9.89
C GLY A 74 -16.66 24.57 9.63
N VAL A 75 -16.20 24.00 8.51
CA VAL A 75 -16.52 22.61 8.10
C VAL A 75 -15.62 21.55 8.74
N SER A 76 -14.59 21.96 9.48
CA SER A 76 -13.62 21.04 10.12
C SER A 76 -13.94 20.81 11.59
N ALA A 77 -13.76 19.56 12.05
CA ALA A 77 -13.88 19.18 13.45
C ALA A 77 -12.66 19.60 14.30
N ALA A 78 -11.56 20.01 13.66
CA ALA A 78 -10.31 20.39 14.29
C ALA A 78 -9.78 21.70 13.70
N PRO A 79 -9.08 22.53 14.50
CA PRO A 79 -8.49 23.76 13.99
C PRO A 79 -7.34 23.46 13.02
N GLN A 80 -7.04 24.42 12.14
CA GLN A 80 -6.09 24.22 11.03
C GLN A 80 -4.68 23.86 11.53
N GLU A 81 -4.26 24.41 12.67
CA GLU A 81 -2.91 24.21 13.22
C GLU A 81 -2.63 22.75 13.58
N ILE A 82 -3.66 21.91 13.71
CA ILE A 82 -3.50 20.48 13.99
C ILE A 82 -2.68 19.79 12.90
N THR A 83 -2.79 20.19 11.63
CA THR A 83 -1.99 19.62 10.53
C THR A 83 -0.49 19.73 10.84
N HIS A 84 -0.04 20.95 11.19
CA HIS A 84 1.34 21.21 11.56
C HIS A 84 1.75 20.46 12.85
N GLN A 85 0.87 20.43 13.85
CA GLN A 85 1.18 19.80 15.14
C GLN A 85 1.30 18.26 15.05
N GLN A 86 0.65 17.61 14.08
CA GLN A 86 0.71 16.16 13.89
C GLN A 86 1.99 15.69 13.19
N ILE A 87 2.60 16.53 12.35
CA ILE A 87 3.81 16.17 11.58
C ILE A 87 4.95 15.68 12.49
N PRO A 88 5.31 16.37 13.59
CA PRO A 88 6.31 15.86 14.53
C PRO A 88 5.98 14.47 15.08
N ALA A 89 4.71 14.18 15.37
CA ALA A 89 4.28 12.88 15.87
C ALA A 89 4.41 11.77 14.81
N PHE A 90 4.16 12.08 13.53
CA PHE A 90 4.41 11.15 12.42
C PHE A 90 5.91 10.85 12.28
N LEU A 91 6.75 11.88 12.28
CA LEU A 91 8.21 11.75 12.15
C LEU A 91 8.84 10.97 13.31
N GLN A 92 8.31 11.15 14.52
CA GLN A 92 8.75 10.42 15.72
C GLN A 92 8.16 9.00 15.80
N GLY A 93 7.21 8.66 14.93
CA GLY A 93 6.56 7.35 14.91
C GLY A 93 5.60 7.11 16.08
N VAL A 94 5.23 8.14 16.84
CA VAL A 94 4.35 8.03 18.02
C VAL A 94 2.88 8.23 17.68
N ALA A 95 2.59 8.83 16.52
CA ALA A 95 1.24 8.84 15.96
C ALA A 95 0.78 7.41 15.59
N GLY A 96 -0.52 7.18 15.51
CA GLY A 96 -1.10 5.85 15.25
C GLY A 96 -0.51 5.15 14.01
N ILE A 97 -0.27 5.89 12.93
CA ILE A 97 0.36 5.34 11.71
C ILE A 97 1.81 4.88 11.93
N GLY A 98 2.57 5.55 12.81
CA GLY A 98 3.92 5.16 13.17
C GLY A 98 3.95 3.85 13.98
N VAL A 99 3.02 3.70 14.93
CA VAL A 99 2.87 2.48 15.72
C VAL A 99 2.45 1.30 14.84
N LEU A 100 1.44 1.49 13.99
CA LEU A 100 0.97 0.46 13.07
C LEU A 100 2.02 0.11 12.01
N GLY A 101 2.71 1.11 11.47
CA GLY A 101 3.79 0.92 10.50
C GLY A 101 4.94 0.11 11.09
N LYS A 102 5.35 0.40 12.33
CA LYS A 102 6.35 -0.39 13.04
C LYS A 102 5.92 -1.85 13.25
N LEU A 103 4.67 -2.07 13.68
CA LEU A 103 4.11 -3.43 13.83
C LEU A 103 4.11 -4.19 12.49
N ALA A 104 3.74 -3.51 11.41
CA ALA A 104 3.73 -4.08 10.08
C ALA A 104 5.14 -4.21 9.47
N GLY A 105 6.17 -3.57 10.03
CA GLY A 105 7.53 -3.55 9.51
C GLY A 105 7.70 -2.68 8.25
N THR A 106 7.05 -1.51 8.22
CA THR A 106 7.15 -0.53 7.15
C THR A 106 8.03 0.65 7.55
N ARG A 107 8.71 1.27 6.59
CA ARG A 107 9.23 2.63 6.73
C ARG A 107 8.11 3.64 6.55
N LEU A 108 8.21 4.74 7.29
CA LEU A 108 7.47 5.99 7.04
C LEU A 108 8.44 6.99 6.40
#